data_AF-A0A812I0G5-F1
#
_entry.id   AF-A0A812I0G5-F1
#
_cell.length_a   1.000
_cell.length_b   1.000
_cell.length_c   1.000
_cell.angle_alpha   90.00
_cell.angle_beta   90.00
_cell.angle_gamma   90.00
#
_symmetry.space_group_name_H-M   'P 1'
#
loop_
_entity.id
_entity.type
_entity.pdbx_description
1 polymer ?
#
loop_
_entity_poly.entity_id
_entity_poly.type
_entity_poly.pdbx_seq_one_letter_code
_entity_poly.pdbx_strand_id
1 'polypeptide(L)'
;MTADSLQEQVLSLDAFSWSGDKIAETPKQKRAATAEDTPVKKAARTAKTKQATKGSSAGQGSLKPKYRQAKEEDDLVEVLCFSCRRARDTSVQLSVTNFFAKKAAVAEAPAAKVIDLEAPSDPSVCSRCRRPLWQKLPTYKVSADAMKGLGELPQLQRLRMYRRTAERQGVPFQISERSACALMRSPCFGCGAPSPQRGHGLTRLRFWPPGVAKPDRGGFMGPYAEGNLAPACTMCNMMKGHRKIAGFVECCRHIASKHTEGEHFGEYPHRFRDNVSRRSRSSYISQSSTHTKTHSLTNEQFNAIVSEPCFYCGKEPRKPKTRGPDDRGHFNGLDRLDSEIRVYAKETTVACCGDCNIMKYRWELNEFLEHCRRVARHHKGEARWVHPATQNWGQTPHQLTGVSRGGSAG
;
A
#
# COMPACT_ATOMS: atom_id res chain seq x y z
N MET A 1 42.91 19.18 -13.95
CA MET A 1 43.52 19.72 -15.19
C MET A 1 44.40 18.60 -15.70
N THR A 2 44.16 17.88 -16.79
CA THR A 2 43.32 17.99 -18.01
C THR A 2 42.99 16.52 -18.41
N ALA A 3 41.76 16.11 -18.74
CA ALA A 3 41.00 16.37 -19.96
C ALA A 3 41.79 16.06 -21.26
N ASP A 4 41.17 15.22 -22.08
CA ASP A 4 41.44 14.94 -23.51
C ASP A 4 42.48 13.87 -23.86
N SER A 5 41.98 12.66 -24.17
CA SER A 5 42.43 11.91 -25.35
C SER A 5 41.53 10.70 -25.63
N LEU A 6 40.83 10.79 -26.78
CA LEU A 6 40.40 9.74 -27.70
C LEU A 6 39.02 9.07 -27.53
N GLN A 7 38.15 9.64 -28.36
CA GLN A 7 36.90 9.15 -28.91
C GLN A 7 37.19 8.25 -30.13
N GLU A 8 36.16 7.47 -30.54
CA GLU A 8 36.02 6.63 -31.74
C GLU A 8 36.43 5.15 -31.64
N GLN A 9 35.41 4.30 -31.47
CA GLN A 9 35.03 3.32 -32.50
C GLN A 9 33.60 2.80 -32.23
N VAL A 10 32.73 2.99 -33.22
CA VAL A 10 31.36 2.47 -33.28
C VAL A 10 31.31 1.44 -34.41
N LEU A 11 30.46 0.42 -34.23
CA LEU A 11 29.95 -0.59 -35.20
C LEU A 11 30.69 -1.95 -35.25
N SER A 12 30.09 -3.00 -34.68
CA SER A 12 29.24 -3.94 -35.42
C SER A 12 28.67 -5.04 -34.52
N LEU A 13 27.39 -5.35 -34.71
CA LEU A 13 26.61 -6.41 -34.08
C LEU A 13 26.96 -7.82 -34.63
N ASP A 14 26.56 -8.81 -33.84
CA ASP A 14 26.31 -10.22 -34.17
C ASP A 14 27.48 -11.20 -34.25
N ALA A 15 27.68 -11.95 -33.15
CA ALA A 15 27.64 -13.42 -33.15
C ALA A 15 28.10 -13.94 -31.77
N PHE A 16 27.19 -14.51 -30.96
CA PHE A 16 27.57 -15.69 -30.18
C PHE A 16 26.35 -16.58 -29.91
N SER A 17 26.37 -17.69 -30.64
CA SER A 17 25.45 -18.82 -30.64
C SER A 17 25.51 -19.56 -29.30
N TRP A 18 24.34 -19.89 -28.75
CA TRP A 18 24.18 -20.79 -27.61
C TRP A 18 24.03 -22.22 -28.15
N SER A 19 25.07 -23.04 -27.99
CA SER A 19 25.05 -24.47 -28.26
C SER A 19 24.29 -25.20 -27.15
N GLY A 20 23.19 -25.84 -27.51
CA GLY A 20 22.43 -26.74 -26.65
C GLY A 20 22.91 -28.18 -26.77
N ASP A 21 22.88 -28.89 -25.64
CA ASP A 21 22.95 -30.35 -25.61
C ASP A 21 21.62 -30.95 -25.16
N LYS A 22 21.20 -31.93 -25.95
CA LYS A 22 19.96 -32.74 -25.88
C LYS A 22 20.13 -33.91 -24.90
N ILE A 23 19.00 -34.45 -24.43
CA ILE A 23 18.66 -35.86 -24.10
C ILE A 23 17.29 -35.80 -23.38
N ALA A 24 16.23 -36.59 -23.62
CA ALA A 24 15.84 -37.55 -24.65
C ALA A 24 14.31 -37.70 -24.56
N GLU A 25 13.64 -37.91 -25.69
CA GLU A 25 12.19 -38.14 -25.81
C GLU A 25 11.85 -39.62 -25.59
N THR A 26 10.74 -39.90 -24.90
CA THR A 26 10.10 -41.24 -24.85
C THR A 26 8.69 -41.19 -25.46
N PRO A 27 8.20 -42.30 -26.05
CA PRO A 27 7.30 -42.26 -27.19
C PRO A 27 5.81 -42.27 -26.84
N LYS A 28 5.01 -41.60 -27.68
CA LYS A 28 3.55 -41.66 -27.71
C LYS A 28 3.08 -43.03 -28.20
N GLN A 29 2.30 -43.75 -27.38
CA GLN A 29 1.50 -44.88 -27.84
C GLN A 29 0.05 -44.46 -28.09
N LYS A 30 -0.41 -44.69 -29.33
CA LYS A 30 -1.81 -44.74 -29.72
C LYS A 30 -2.43 -46.03 -29.17
N ARG A 31 -3.65 -45.97 -28.62
CA ARG A 31 -4.57 -47.12 -28.65
C ARG A 31 -6.01 -46.66 -28.85
N ALA A 32 -6.70 -47.51 -29.61
CA ALA A 32 -7.96 -47.29 -30.30
C ALA A 32 -9.20 -47.34 -29.40
N ALA A 33 -10.31 -46.87 -29.96
CA ALA A 33 -11.63 -46.84 -29.36
C ALA A 33 -12.27 -48.23 -29.24
N THR A 34 -13.01 -48.43 -28.15
CA THR A 34 -14.21 -49.28 -28.11
C THR A 34 -15.28 -48.52 -27.34
N ALA A 35 -16.47 -48.45 -27.95
CA ALA A 35 -17.68 -47.81 -27.44
C ALA A 35 -18.39 -48.71 -26.43
N GLU A 36 -19.02 -48.09 -25.42
CA GLU A 36 -20.35 -48.47 -24.87
C GLU A 36 -20.81 -47.47 -23.78
N ASP A 37 -21.76 -46.62 -24.20
CA ASP A 37 -23.00 -46.14 -23.56
C ASP A 37 -23.14 -45.68 -22.08
N THR A 38 -23.38 -44.35 -21.95
CA THR A 38 -24.42 -43.62 -21.17
C THR A 38 -24.30 -43.39 -19.64
N PRO A 39 -24.85 -42.29 -19.06
CA PRO A 39 -24.92 -40.88 -19.47
C PRO A 39 -24.23 -39.91 -18.48
N VAL A 40 -23.55 -38.88 -19.00
CA VAL A 40 -23.05 -37.73 -18.22
C VAL A 40 -24.02 -36.55 -18.33
N LYS A 41 -24.51 -36.06 -17.18
CA LYS A 41 -25.22 -34.79 -17.04
C LYS A 41 -24.30 -33.61 -17.40
N LYS A 42 -24.51 -32.99 -18.56
CA LYS A 42 -23.91 -31.70 -18.93
C LYS A 42 -24.74 -30.55 -18.32
N ALA A 43 -24.17 -29.80 -17.38
CA ALA A 43 -24.66 -28.46 -17.03
C ALA A 43 -23.82 -27.42 -17.79
N ALA A 44 -24.41 -26.87 -18.85
CA ALA A 44 -23.84 -25.80 -19.65
C ALA A 44 -23.81 -24.48 -18.86
N ARG A 45 -22.61 -23.89 -18.69
CA ARG A 45 -22.47 -22.47 -18.30
C ARG A 45 -22.64 -21.61 -19.55
N THR A 46 -23.86 -21.17 -19.79
CA THR A 46 -24.17 -20.14 -20.77
C THR A 46 -23.72 -18.77 -20.26
N ALA A 47 -22.92 -18.09 -21.09
CA ALA A 47 -22.59 -16.68 -20.94
C ALA A 47 -23.87 -15.84 -21.10
N LYS A 48 -24.31 -15.18 -20.03
CA LYS A 48 -25.36 -14.16 -20.11
C LYS A 48 -24.73 -12.79 -20.44
N THR A 49 -24.67 -12.52 -21.73
CA THR A 49 -24.70 -11.16 -22.29
C THR A 49 -25.99 -10.49 -21.80
N LYS A 50 -25.90 -9.48 -20.93
CA LYS A 50 -27.06 -8.62 -20.64
C LYS A 50 -27.18 -7.58 -21.74
N GLN A 51 -27.94 -7.93 -22.78
CA GLN A 51 -28.62 -6.94 -23.61
C GLN A 51 -29.59 -6.15 -22.74
N ALA A 52 -29.45 -4.83 -22.74
CA ALA A 52 -30.40 -3.92 -22.12
C ALA A 52 -31.65 -3.84 -23.00
N THR A 53 -32.69 -4.59 -22.64
CA THR A 53 -34.04 -4.39 -23.19
C THR A 53 -34.68 -3.18 -22.50
N LYS A 54 -35.14 -2.23 -23.31
CA LYS A 54 -36.01 -1.13 -22.89
C LYS A 54 -37.32 -1.74 -22.38
N GLY A 55 -37.48 -1.79 -21.06
CA GLY A 55 -38.74 -2.04 -20.38
C GLY A 55 -39.10 -0.81 -19.56
N SER A 56 -40.15 -0.11 -19.97
CA SER A 56 -40.76 0.98 -19.20
C SER A 56 -41.39 0.39 -17.94
N SER A 57 -40.80 0.67 -16.78
CA SER A 57 -41.51 0.57 -15.51
C SER A 57 -41.05 1.73 -14.61
N ALA A 58 -42.03 2.55 -14.25
CA ALA A 58 -41.87 3.69 -13.36
C ALA A 58 -41.57 3.19 -11.94
N GLY A 59 -40.28 3.02 -11.64
CA GLY A 59 -39.78 2.78 -10.29
C GLY A 59 -39.00 3.99 -9.80
N GLN A 60 -39.42 4.57 -8.67
CA GLN A 60 -38.75 5.67 -7.99
C GLN A 60 -37.30 5.29 -7.60
N GLY A 61 -36.37 5.58 -8.51
CA GLY A 61 -34.94 5.47 -8.23
C GLY A 61 -34.50 6.65 -7.38
N SER A 62 -34.13 6.41 -6.12
CA SER A 62 -33.47 7.42 -5.29
C SER A 62 -32.18 7.89 -5.99
N LEU A 63 -32.17 9.14 -6.46
CA LEU A 63 -31.00 9.77 -7.04
C LEU A 63 -29.91 9.83 -5.95
N LYS A 64 -28.79 9.13 -6.16
CA LYS A 64 -27.62 9.27 -5.28
C LYS A 64 -27.25 10.76 -5.23
N PRO A 65 -27.09 11.37 -4.04
CA PRO A 65 -26.80 12.79 -3.93
C PRO A 65 -25.48 13.09 -4.65
N LYS A 66 -25.52 13.93 -5.68
CA LYS A 66 -24.34 14.43 -6.38
C LYS A 66 -23.65 15.45 -5.47
N TYR A 67 -22.35 15.26 -5.23
CA TYR A 67 -21.52 16.24 -4.53
C TYR A 67 -21.39 17.51 -5.38
N ARG A 68 -21.34 18.68 -4.74
CA ARG A 68 -20.98 19.93 -5.42
C ARG A 68 -19.58 19.76 -6.05
N GLN A 69 -19.46 20.17 -7.31
CA GLN A 69 -18.16 20.30 -7.97
C GLN A 69 -17.57 21.66 -7.59
N ALA A 70 -16.26 21.68 -7.32
CA ALA A 70 -15.54 22.92 -7.11
C ALA A 70 -15.56 23.70 -8.44
N LYS A 71 -15.80 25.02 -8.38
CA LYS A 71 -15.60 25.90 -9.53
C LYS A 71 -14.12 26.03 -9.84
N GLU A 72 -13.80 26.19 -11.12
CA GLU A 72 -12.45 26.44 -11.63
C GLU A 72 -12.52 27.71 -12.49
N GLU A 73 -11.77 28.74 -12.11
CA GLU A 73 -11.66 30.04 -12.80
C GLU A 73 -10.17 30.46 -12.74
N ASP A 74 -9.60 30.88 -13.86
CA ASP A 74 -8.22 31.42 -13.96
C ASP A 74 -7.14 30.63 -13.19
N ASP A 75 -7.08 29.31 -13.42
CA ASP A 75 -6.15 28.37 -12.75
C ASP A 75 -6.32 28.21 -11.23
N LEU A 76 -7.39 28.78 -10.66
CA LEU A 76 -7.77 28.64 -9.26
C LEU A 76 -8.94 27.68 -9.11
N VAL A 77 -8.87 26.82 -8.08
CA VAL A 77 -9.93 25.87 -7.76
C VAL A 77 -10.59 26.24 -6.45
N GLU A 78 -11.92 26.35 -6.45
CA GLU A 78 -12.71 26.58 -5.25
C GLU A 78 -12.48 25.46 -4.22
N VAL A 79 -11.86 25.80 -3.09
CA VAL A 79 -11.55 24.82 -2.04
C VAL A 79 -12.72 24.69 -1.07
N LEU A 80 -13.46 23.59 -1.17
CA LEU A 80 -14.60 23.32 -0.29
C LEU A 80 -14.28 22.24 0.77
N CYS A 81 -14.72 22.49 2.01
CA CYS A 81 -14.74 21.46 3.06
C CYS A 81 -15.77 20.36 2.74
N PHE A 82 -15.61 19.18 3.34
CA PHE A 82 -16.52 18.06 3.10
C PHE A 82 -17.99 18.39 3.36
N SER A 83 -18.28 19.10 4.47
CA SER A 83 -19.63 19.51 4.83
C SER A 83 -20.23 20.47 3.81
N CYS A 84 -19.48 21.50 3.40
CA CYS A 84 -19.91 22.47 2.39
C CYS A 84 -20.10 21.84 1.00
N ARG A 85 -19.33 20.78 0.69
CA ARG A 85 -19.47 20.03 -0.56
C ARG A 85 -20.71 19.15 -0.61
N ARG A 86 -21.19 18.72 0.57
CA ARG A 86 -22.43 17.92 0.74
C ARG A 86 -23.66 18.77 1.00
N ALA A 87 -23.48 20.00 1.48
CA ALA A 87 -24.55 20.94 1.66
C ALA A 87 -25.26 21.11 0.30
N ARG A 88 -26.56 20.83 0.28
CA ARG A 88 -27.41 21.15 -0.86
C ARG A 88 -27.47 22.67 -0.90
N ASP A 89 -26.66 23.30 -1.75
CA ASP A 89 -27.05 24.62 -2.22
C ASP A 89 -28.34 24.47 -3.01
N THR A 90 -29.28 25.35 -2.71
CA THR A 90 -30.65 25.46 -3.21
C THR A 90 -30.79 25.65 -4.73
N SER A 91 -29.76 25.37 -5.52
CA SER A 91 -29.91 25.19 -6.96
C SER A 91 -30.34 23.76 -7.27
N VAL A 92 -31.54 23.40 -6.82
CA VAL A 92 -32.29 22.35 -7.51
C VAL A 92 -32.48 22.90 -8.93
N GLN A 93 -31.94 22.23 -9.95
CA GLN A 93 -32.45 22.43 -11.30
C GLN A 93 -33.92 21.97 -11.26
N LEU A 94 -34.81 22.94 -11.06
CA LEU A 94 -36.23 22.71 -11.16
C LEU A 94 -36.50 22.34 -12.61
N SER A 95 -37.20 21.22 -12.83
CA SER A 95 -37.77 20.92 -14.13
C SER A 95 -38.61 22.11 -14.60
N VAL A 96 -38.70 22.33 -15.91
CA VAL A 96 -39.46 23.45 -16.51
C VAL A 96 -40.89 23.55 -15.96
N THR A 97 -41.48 22.42 -15.54
CA THR A 97 -42.78 22.33 -14.88
C THR A 97 -42.87 23.03 -13.51
N ASN A 98 -41.77 23.07 -12.75
CA ASN A 98 -41.72 23.74 -11.44
C ASN A 98 -41.40 25.24 -11.53
N PHE A 99 -41.12 25.77 -12.72
CA PHE A 99 -40.86 27.19 -12.93
C PHE A 99 -42.16 28.03 -12.84
N PHE A 100 -43.31 27.43 -13.16
CA PHE A 100 -44.62 28.10 -13.15
C PHE A 100 -45.39 28.00 -11.82
N ALA A 101 -44.89 27.26 -10.83
CA ALA A 101 -45.64 26.93 -9.61
C ALA A 101 -45.32 27.81 -8.38
N LYS A 102 -44.47 28.84 -8.49
CA LYS A 102 -44.08 29.64 -7.32
C LYS A 102 -44.96 30.89 -7.16
N LYS A 103 -46.04 30.77 -6.39
CA LYS A 103 -46.63 31.90 -5.65
C LYS A 103 -46.32 31.76 -4.16
N ALA A 104 -45.75 32.85 -3.63
CA ALA A 104 -45.71 33.34 -2.26
C ALA A 104 -45.47 32.34 -1.10
N ALA A 105 -44.23 32.35 -0.58
CA ALA A 105 -43.97 32.27 0.86
C ALA A 105 -42.62 32.95 1.12
N VAL A 106 -42.67 34.17 1.67
CA VAL A 106 -41.50 34.88 2.20
C VAL A 106 -41.27 34.33 3.60
N ALA A 107 -40.16 33.60 3.77
CA ALA A 107 -39.58 33.33 5.07
C ALA A 107 -38.22 34.03 5.10
N GLU A 108 -38.01 34.89 6.10
CA GLU A 108 -36.76 35.62 6.29
C GLU A 108 -35.57 34.66 6.38
N ALA A 109 -34.63 34.82 5.45
CA ALA A 109 -33.36 34.13 5.48
C ALA A 109 -32.46 34.78 6.56
N PRO A 110 -31.77 33.99 7.41
CA PRO A 110 -30.80 34.57 8.32
C PRO A 110 -29.67 35.22 7.51
N ALA A 111 -29.31 36.44 7.93
CA ALA A 111 -28.38 37.35 7.28
C ALA A 111 -27.15 36.62 6.72
N ALA A 112 -26.97 36.73 5.39
CA ALA A 112 -25.75 36.34 4.73
C ALA A 112 -24.60 37.14 5.33
N LYS A 113 -23.70 36.47 6.05
CA LYS A 113 -22.41 37.07 6.43
C LYS A 113 -21.71 37.44 5.12
N VAL A 114 -21.43 38.74 4.98
CA VAL A 114 -20.77 39.36 3.83
C VAL A 114 -19.57 38.50 3.42
N ILE A 115 -19.65 37.97 2.21
CA ILE A 115 -18.58 37.19 1.58
C ILE A 115 -17.62 38.22 1.02
N ASP A 116 -16.48 38.39 1.67
CA ASP A 116 -15.36 39.12 1.10
C ASP A 116 -14.79 38.32 -0.08
N LEU A 117 -15.07 38.78 -1.30
CA LEU A 117 -14.68 38.15 -2.57
C LEU A 117 -13.27 38.57 -3.02
N GLU A 118 -12.60 39.47 -2.29
CA GLU A 118 -11.31 40.06 -2.68
C GLU A 118 -10.11 39.45 -1.94
N ALA A 119 -10.34 38.59 -0.94
CA ALA A 119 -9.27 37.87 -0.27
C ALA A 119 -8.64 36.81 -1.20
N PRO A 120 -7.30 36.78 -1.38
CA PRO A 120 -6.61 35.73 -2.13
C PRO A 120 -7.11 34.36 -1.70
N SER A 121 -7.31 33.45 -2.65
CA SER A 121 -7.81 32.10 -2.39
C SER A 121 -6.80 31.31 -1.56
N ASP A 122 -6.81 31.50 -0.24
CA ASP A 122 -5.99 30.72 0.68
C ASP A 122 -6.49 29.27 0.64
N PRO A 123 -5.72 28.33 0.06
CA PRO A 123 -6.14 26.93 -0.06
C PRO A 123 -6.22 26.25 1.32
N SER A 124 -5.75 26.91 2.38
CA SER A 124 -5.80 26.43 3.75
C SER A 124 -7.17 26.57 4.40
N VAL A 125 -8.12 27.31 3.81
CA VAL A 125 -9.48 27.51 4.34
C VAL A 125 -10.57 27.13 3.33
N CYS A 126 -11.75 26.78 3.84
CA CYS A 126 -12.93 26.54 3.01
C CYS A 126 -13.43 27.87 2.41
N SER A 127 -13.54 27.97 1.09
CA SER A 127 -14.05 29.17 0.40
C SER A 127 -15.45 29.57 0.86
N ARG A 128 -16.25 28.64 1.38
CA ARG A 128 -17.63 28.91 1.83
C ARG A 128 -17.76 29.21 3.32
N CYS A 129 -17.23 28.35 4.18
CA CYS A 129 -17.40 28.49 5.63
C CYS A 129 -16.17 29.06 6.34
N ARG A 130 -15.11 29.40 5.59
CA ARG A 130 -13.80 29.87 6.08
C ARG A 130 -13.14 28.98 7.13
N ARG A 131 -13.64 27.76 7.32
CA ARG A 131 -13.07 26.78 8.26
C ARG A 131 -11.68 26.38 7.76
N PRO A 132 -10.67 26.34 8.63
CA PRO A 132 -9.37 25.81 8.27
C PRO A 132 -9.44 24.33 7.89
N LEU A 133 -8.71 23.95 6.84
CA LEU A 133 -8.71 22.63 6.19
C LEU A 133 -7.37 21.90 6.35
N TRP A 134 -6.36 22.56 6.90
CA TRP A 134 -5.02 22.01 7.05
C TRP A 134 -4.93 20.93 8.12
N GLN A 135 -5.77 20.96 9.17
CA GLN A 135 -5.76 19.95 10.23
C GLN A 135 -6.86 18.92 10.10
N LYS A 136 -6.51 17.67 10.43
CA LYS A 136 -7.49 16.65 10.80
C LYS A 136 -8.27 17.19 11.99
N LEU A 137 -9.60 17.24 11.88
CA LEU A 137 -10.41 17.52 13.06
C LEU A 137 -10.01 16.55 14.15
N PRO A 138 -9.78 17.01 15.39
CA PRO A 138 -9.54 16.10 16.50
C PRO A 138 -10.76 15.18 16.53
N THR A 139 -10.55 13.93 16.11
CA THR A 139 -11.48 12.88 16.44
C THR A 139 -11.32 12.73 17.93
N TYR A 140 -12.11 13.49 18.69
CA TYR A 140 -12.23 13.36 20.13
C TYR A 140 -12.82 11.98 20.41
N LYS A 141 -11.93 11.00 20.36
CA LYS A 141 -11.89 9.79 21.15
C LYS A 141 -10.40 9.56 21.35
N VAL A 142 -9.83 10.30 22.30
CA VAL A 142 -8.81 9.69 23.14
C VAL A 142 -9.51 8.44 23.66
N SER A 143 -9.23 7.26 23.10
CA SER A 143 -9.67 6.05 23.77
C SER A 143 -9.04 6.15 25.14
N ALA A 144 -9.87 6.06 26.18
CA ALA A 144 -9.42 6.02 27.55
C ALA A 144 -8.65 4.71 27.77
N ASP A 145 -7.46 4.61 27.19
CA ASP A 145 -6.50 3.53 27.36
C ASP A 145 -5.21 4.06 28.01
N ALA A 146 -5.30 5.20 28.69
CA ALA A 146 -4.33 5.54 29.71
C ALA A 146 -4.73 4.79 30.99
N MET A 147 -4.17 3.58 31.14
CA MET A 147 -3.96 2.96 32.46
C MET A 147 -5.21 2.51 33.22
N LYS A 148 -6.23 1.93 32.57
CA LYS A 148 -7.23 1.10 33.28
C LYS A 148 -6.98 -0.39 33.05
N GLY A 149 -6.09 -0.91 33.90
CA GLY A 149 -6.20 -2.21 34.55
C GLY A 149 -6.47 -3.44 33.68
N LEU A 150 -5.40 -4.08 33.22
CA LEU A 150 -5.21 -5.52 33.39
C LEU A 150 -3.75 -5.69 33.79
N GLY A 151 -3.44 -6.37 34.88
CA GLY A 151 -2.06 -6.65 35.34
C GLY A 151 -1.26 -7.58 34.42
N GLU A 152 -1.53 -7.50 33.12
CA GLU A 152 -1.01 -8.39 32.10
C GLU A 152 -0.02 -7.64 31.21
N LEU A 153 1.10 -8.30 30.91
CA LEU A 153 2.14 -7.78 30.04
C LEU A 153 1.58 -7.38 28.65
N PRO A 154 1.89 -6.18 28.11
CA PRO A 154 1.40 -5.73 26.81
C PRO A 154 1.65 -6.70 25.64
N GLN A 155 2.72 -7.50 25.74
CA GLN A 155 3.08 -8.53 24.77
C GLN A 155 2.03 -9.65 24.71
N LEU A 156 1.49 -10.07 25.85
CA LEU A 156 0.48 -11.14 25.93
C LEU A 156 -0.86 -10.67 25.35
N GLN A 157 -1.26 -9.43 25.64
CA GLN A 157 -2.44 -8.81 25.04
C GLN A 157 -2.34 -8.80 23.50
N ARG A 158 -1.18 -8.41 22.96
CA ARG A 158 -0.90 -8.43 21.52
C ARG A 158 -0.92 -9.85 20.94
N LEU A 159 -0.35 -10.82 21.67
CA LEU A 159 -0.33 -12.22 21.25
C LEU A 159 -1.74 -12.81 21.15
N ARG A 160 -2.65 -12.48 22.08
CA ARG A 160 -4.07 -12.86 22.01
C ARG A 160 -4.77 -12.27 20.78
N MET A 161 -4.43 -11.04 20.38
CA MET A 161 -4.95 -10.46 19.13
C MET A 161 -4.46 -11.23 17.90
N TYR A 162 -3.21 -11.66 17.89
CA TYR A 162 -2.66 -12.50 16.82
C TYR A 162 -3.35 -13.87 16.77
N ARG A 163 -3.56 -14.52 17.92
CA ARG A 163 -4.26 -15.81 18.02
C ARG A 163 -5.68 -15.72 17.44
N ARG A 164 -6.48 -14.74 17.86
CA ARG A 164 -7.83 -14.50 17.31
C ARG A 164 -7.82 -14.23 15.81
N THR A 165 -6.81 -13.54 15.31
CA THR A 165 -6.66 -13.26 13.86
C THR A 165 -6.29 -14.53 13.09
N ALA A 166 -5.46 -15.38 13.67
CA ALA A 166 -5.06 -16.67 13.10
C ALA A 166 -6.24 -17.63 13.00
N GLU A 167 -7.01 -17.77 14.09
CA GLU A 167 -8.25 -18.57 14.16
C GLU A 167 -9.24 -18.14 13.08
N ARG A 168 -9.54 -16.84 12.98
CA ARG A 168 -10.46 -16.31 11.95
C ARG A 168 -10.00 -16.60 10.52
N GLN A 169 -8.69 -16.70 10.30
CA GLN A 169 -8.11 -16.95 8.97
C GLN A 169 -7.80 -18.43 8.72
N GLY A 170 -8.03 -19.33 9.69
CA GLY A 170 -7.61 -20.73 9.60
C GLY A 170 -6.10 -20.90 9.46
N VAL A 171 -5.30 -19.96 9.99
CA VAL A 171 -3.84 -19.97 9.91
C VAL A 171 -3.29 -20.66 11.16
N PRO A 172 -2.38 -21.66 11.04
CA PRO A 172 -1.82 -22.32 12.20
C PRO A 172 -1.10 -21.36 13.15
N PHE A 173 -1.31 -21.55 14.46
CA PHE A 173 -0.70 -20.76 15.52
C PHE A 173 0.14 -21.69 16.41
N GLN A 174 1.46 -21.67 16.20
CA GLN A 174 2.41 -22.66 16.70
C GLN A 174 3.51 -22.06 17.57
N ILE A 175 3.48 -20.75 17.83
CA ILE A 175 4.46 -20.09 18.70
C ILE A 175 4.02 -20.08 20.16
N SER A 176 4.94 -20.42 21.07
CA SER A 176 4.70 -20.35 22.51
C SER A 176 4.66 -18.90 23.02
N GLU A 177 3.97 -18.65 24.14
CA GLU A 177 3.90 -17.31 24.73
C GLU A 177 5.28 -16.80 25.18
N ARG A 178 6.10 -17.69 25.74
CA ARG A 178 7.48 -17.41 26.14
C ARG A 178 8.32 -16.97 24.94
N SER A 179 8.33 -17.75 23.87
CA SER A 179 9.09 -17.45 22.65
C SER A 179 8.61 -16.16 21.98
N ALA A 180 7.29 -15.96 21.89
CA ALA A 180 6.73 -14.75 21.32
C ALA A 180 7.11 -13.50 22.13
N CYS A 181 7.03 -13.55 23.46
CA CYS A 181 7.44 -12.45 24.33
C CYS A 181 8.95 -12.17 24.22
N ALA A 182 9.78 -13.20 24.13
CA ALA A 182 11.22 -13.05 23.90
C ALA A 182 11.49 -12.34 22.56
N LEU A 183 10.89 -12.80 21.46
CA LEU A 183 10.99 -12.16 20.15
C LEU A 183 10.58 -10.68 20.22
N MET A 184 9.43 -10.36 20.83
CA MET A 184 8.98 -8.97 20.96
C MET A 184 9.94 -8.06 21.73
N ARG A 185 10.84 -8.61 22.57
CA ARG A 185 11.87 -7.84 23.29
C ARG A 185 13.17 -7.70 22.52
N SER A 186 13.38 -8.48 21.47
CA SER A 186 14.56 -8.36 20.61
C SER A 186 14.48 -7.12 19.70
N PRO A 187 15.62 -6.62 19.17
CA PRO A 187 15.64 -5.50 18.23
C PRO A 187 14.80 -5.75 16.97
N CYS A 188 14.31 -4.68 16.35
CA CYS A 188 13.48 -4.76 15.14
C CYS A 188 14.28 -5.35 13.97
N PHE A 189 13.78 -6.42 13.33
CA PHE A 189 14.45 -7.10 12.21
C PHE A 189 14.77 -6.17 11.02
N GLY A 190 13.91 -5.18 10.77
CA GLY A 190 14.03 -4.31 9.60
C GLY A 190 15.07 -3.22 9.80
N CYS A 191 15.03 -2.52 10.93
CA CYS A 191 15.81 -1.29 11.14
C CYS A 191 16.76 -1.34 12.33
N GLY A 192 16.86 -2.47 13.03
CA GLY A 192 17.75 -2.65 14.19
C GLY A 192 17.33 -1.90 15.47
N ALA A 193 16.23 -1.14 15.45
CA ALA A 193 15.83 -0.34 16.61
C ALA A 193 15.58 -1.23 17.85
N PRO A 194 16.11 -0.86 19.04
CA PRO A 194 15.89 -1.60 20.27
C PRO A 194 14.40 -1.65 20.60
N SER A 195 14.00 -2.70 21.32
CA SER A 195 12.60 -2.87 21.67
C SER A 195 12.15 -1.85 22.71
N PRO A 196 10.99 -1.19 22.54
CA PRO A 196 10.41 -0.36 23.60
C PRO A 196 9.98 -1.25 24.77
N GLN A 197 9.75 -0.66 25.95
CA GLN A 197 9.32 -1.40 27.15
C GLN A 197 8.09 -2.32 26.90
N ARG A 198 7.14 -1.86 26.08
CA ARG A 198 5.92 -2.62 25.68
C ARG A 198 6.16 -3.71 24.63
N GLY A 199 7.40 -3.92 24.20
CA GLY A 199 7.78 -4.82 23.11
C GLY A 199 7.43 -4.29 21.71
N HIS A 200 8.16 -4.77 20.70
CA HIS A 200 7.79 -4.65 19.29
C HIS A 200 6.55 -5.51 18.96
N GLY A 201 5.98 -5.30 17.77
CA GLY A 201 5.02 -6.23 17.19
C GLY A 201 5.71 -7.44 16.56
N LEU A 202 4.96 -8.48 16.23
CA LEU A 202 5.45 -9.60 15.42
C LEU A 202 5.01 -9.44 13.98
N THR A 203 5.94 -9.59 13.04
CA THR A 203 5.66 -9.63 11.61
C THR A 203 5.86 -11.04 11.07
N ARG A 204 4.98 -11.46 10.16
CA ARG A 204 5.09 -12.74 9.46
C ARG A 204 5.98 -12.62 8.24
N LEU A 205 6.90 -13.56 8.06
CA LEU A 205 8.01 -13.46 7.11
C LEU A 205 7.71 -14.03 5.72
N ARG A 206 6.49 -14.52 5.49
CA ARG A 206 6.07 -15.17 4.24
C ARG A 206 6.85 -16.47 3.97
N PHE A 207 7.20 -17.16 5.05
CA PHE A 207 7.71 -18.53 5.02
C PHE A 207 6.59 -19.51 5.36
N TRP A 208 6.49 -20.59 4.57
CA TRP A 208 5.55 -21.68 4.81
C TRP A 208 6.36 -22.96 5.04
N PRO A 209 6.35 -23.54 6.25
CA PRO A 209 7.09 -24.77 6.52
C PRO A 209 6.61 -25.92 5.62
N PRO A 210 7.53 -26.79 5.15
CA PRO A 210 7.16 -28.01 4.45
C PRO A 210 6.19 -28.87 5.28
N GLY A 211 5.25 -29.55 4.62
CA GLY A 211 4.31 -30.47 5.28
C GLY A 211 3.13 -29.82 6.01
N VAL A 212 3.06 -28.48 6.12
CA VAL A 212 1.91 -27.79 6.73
C VAL A 212 0.86 -27.49 5.67
N ALA A 213 -0.41 -27.86 5.89
CA ALA A 213 -1.49 -27.59 4.95
C ALA A 213 -1.77 -26.08 4.84
N LYS A 214 -1.81 -25.55 3.61
CA LYS A 214 -2.03 -24.12 3.34
C LYS A 214 -3.52 -23.80 3.26
N PRO A 215 -4.05 -22.86 4.05
CA PRO A 215 -5.45 -22.46 3.96
C PRO A 215 -5.72 -21.63 2.70
N ASP A 216 -6.95 -21.72 2.19
CA ASP A 216 -7.40 -20.99 1.00
C ASP A 216 -7.28 -19.47 1.15
N ARG A 217 -7.56 -18.95 2.36
CA ARG A 217 -7.45 -17.53 2.70
C ARG A 217 -6.32 -17.31 3.71
N GLY A 218 -5.55 -16.24 3.53
CA GLY A 218 -4.52 -15.83 4.49
C GLY A 218 -3.24 -16.68 4.51
N GLY A 219 -3.24 -17.84 3.84
CA GLY A 219 -2.10 -18.77 3.77
C GLY A 219 -0.86 -18.21 3.07
N PHE A 220 -0.95 -17.09 2.35
CA PHE A 220 0.22 -16.53 1.68
C PHE A 220 1.30 -16.03 2.67
N MET A 221 0.93 -15.54 3.86
CA MET A 221 1.87 -14.95 4.83
C MET A 221 2.58 -15.97 5.72
N GLY A 222 2.21 -17.26 5.70
CA GLY A 222 2.76 -18.25 6.61
C GLY A 222 2.01 -18.37 7.95
N PRO A 223 2.25 -19.45 8.71
CA PRO A 223 1.71 -19.64 10.06
C PRO A 223 2.37 -18.70 11.08
N TYR A 224 1.76 -18.58 12.27
CA TYR A 224 2.42 -17.96 13.42
C TYR A 224 3.32 -18.99 14.09
N ALA A 225 4.50 -19.23 13.49
CA ALA A 225 5.50 -20.17 13.96
C ALA A 225 6.85 -19.46 14.11
N GLU A 226 7.74 -19.97 14.97
CA GLU A 226 9.02 -19.31 15.27
C GLU A 226 9.86 -19.02 14.03
N GLY A 227 9.94 -19.95 13.07
CA GLY A 227 10.67 -19.75 11.80
C GLY A 227 10.00 -18.82 10.78
N ASN A 228 8.81 -18.30 11.06
CA ASN A 228 8.09 -17.36 10.20
C ASN A 228 7.75 -16.04 10.93
N LEU A 229 8.34 -15.77 12.10
CA LEU A 229 8.05 -14.59 12.88
C LEU A 229 9.33 -13.82 13.23
N ALA A 230 9.29 -12.51 13.09
CA ALA A 230 10.33 -11.63 13.61
C ALA A 230 9.73 -10.41 14.32
N PRO A 231 10.44 -9.82 15.30
CA PRO A 231 10.06 -8.53 15.88
C PRO A 231 10.18 -7.40 14.87
N ALA A 232 9.16 -6.56 14.80
CA ALA A 232 9.16 -5.38 13.96
C ALA A 232 8.56 -4.18 14.69
N CYS A 233 9.22 -3.03 14.57
CA CYS A 233 8.59 -1.76 14.89
C CYS A 233 7.38 -1.53 13.98
N THR A 234 6.47 -0.65 14.39
CA THR A 234 5.23 -0.36 13.64
C THR A 234 5.53 0.05 12.21
N MET A 235 6.51 0.92 11.99
CA MET A 235 6.86 1.42 10.67
C MET A 235 7.42 0.32 9.75
N CYS A 236 8.40 -0.47 10.20
CA CYS A 236 8.90 -1.63 9.45
C CYS A 236 7.80 -2.64 9.12
N ASN A 237 6.90 -2.94 10.07
CA ASN A 237 5.81 -3.89 9.82
C ASN A 237 4.84 -3.36 8.74
N MET A 238 4.51 -2.07 8.78
CA MET A 238 3.63 -1.42 7.80
C MET A 238 4.30 -1.33 6.42
N MET A 239 5.56 -0.88 6.36
CA MET A 239 6.33 -0.79 5.12
C MET A 239 6.55 -2.15 4.46
N LYS A 240 6.89 -3.17 5.26
CA LYS A 240 7.03 -4.55 4.78
C LYS A 240 5.68 -5.03 4.23
N GLY A 241 4.61 -4.87 5.00
CA GLY A 241 3.30 -5.42 4.70
C GLY A 241 3.40 -6.88 4.24
N HIS A 242 3.04 -7.08 2.97
CA HIS A 242 3.03 -8.37 2.30
C HIS A 242 4.32 -8.69 1.52
N ARG A 243 5.41 -7.93 1.65
CA ARG A 243 6.66 -8.25 0.96
C ARG A 243 7.39 -9.40 1.69
N LYS A 244 8.17 -10.17 0.93
CA LYS A 244 9.28 -10.95 1.50
C LYS A 244 10.30 -9.97 2.07
N ILE A 245 11.13 -10.42 3.00
CA ILE A 245 12.14 -9.58 3.66
C ILE A 245 13.07 -8.92 2.63
N ALA A 246 13.63 -9.70 1.71
CA ALA A 246 14.48 -9.19 0.63
C ALA A 246 13.79 -8.07 -0.17
N GLY A 247 12.54 -8.28 -0.59
CA GLY A 247 11.79 -7.26 -1.33
C GLY A 247 11.48 -6.00 -0.51
N PHE A 248 11.31 -6.11 0.82
CA PHE A 248 11.16 -4.95 1.69
C PHE A 248 12.48 -4.17 1.84
N VAL A 249 13.58 -4.88 2.11
CA VAL A 249 14.92 -4.28 2.28
C VAL A 249 15.39 -3.63 0.98
N GLU A 250 15.25 -4.30 -0.16
CA GLU A 250 15.62 -3.76 -1.47
C GLU A 250 14.79 -2.53 -1.87
N CYS A 251 13.50 -2.48 -1.52
CA CYS A 251 12.73 -1.25 -1.68
C CYS A 251 13.30 -0.10 -0.84
N CYS A 252 13.67 -0.36 0.42
CA CYS A 252 14.26 0.66 1.29
C CYS A 252 15.63 1.12 0.78
N ARG A 253 16.48 0.19 0.34
CA ARG A 253 17.79 0.48 -0.27
C ARG A 253 17.63 1.35 -1.51
N HIS A 254 16.73 1.00 -2.42
CA HIS A 254 16.51 1.79 -3.64
C HIS A 254 16.04 3.23 -3.36
N ILE A 255 15.08 3.39 -2.44
CA ILE A 255 14.60 4.72 -2.04
C ILE A 255 15.74 5.50 -1.34
N ALA A 256 16.47 4.86 -0.42
CA ALA A 256 17.57 5.50 0.28
C ALA A 256 18.68 5.97 -0.69
N SER A 257 19.05 5.15 -1.68
CA SER A 257 20.04 5.52 -2.72
C SER A 257 19.64 6.76 -3.52
N LYS A 258 18.34 7.04 -3.67
CA LYS A 258 17.84 8.20 -4.42
C LYS A 258 17.72 9.48 -3.61
N HIS A 259 17.64 9.37 -2.28
CA HIS A 259 17.35 10.49 -1.38
C HIS A 259 18.43 10.77 -0.34
N THR A 260 19.54 10.01 -0.37
CA THR A 260 20.64 10.18 0.58
C THR A 260 21.89 10.61 -0.17
N GLU A 261 22.22 11.89 -0.09
CA GLU A 261 23.48 12.40 -0.64
C GLU A 261 24.67 11.69 0.03
N GLY A 262 25.63 11.24 -0.79
CA GLY A 262 26.83 10.55 -0.33
C GLY A 262 26.67 9.07 0.04
N GLU A 263 25.45 8.48 -0.04
CA GLU A 263 25.25 7.05 0.21
C GLU A 263 24.44 6.35 -0.88
N HIS A 264 25.01 5.30 -1.46
CA HIS A 264 24.35 4.45 -2.44
C HIS A 264 24.25 3.02 -1.94
N PHE A 265 23.04 2.50 -1.83
CA PHE A 265 22.72 1.16 -1.31
C PHE A 265 22.29 0.17 -2.41
N GLY A 266 22.41 0.56 -3.69
CA GLY A 266 21.98 -0.22 -4.84
C GLY A 266 20.62 0.19 -5.40
N GLU A 267 20.35 -0.24 -6.64
CA GLU A 267 19.12 0.08 -7.35
C GLU A 267 18.24 -1.15 -7.60
N TYR A 268 16.95 -1.04 -7.26
CA TYR A 268 15.99 -2.14 -7.34
C TYR A 268 14.64 -1.69 -7.95
N PRO A 269 14.62 -1.07 -9.15
CA PRO A 269 13.39 -0.54 -9.75
C PRO A 269 12.31 -1.63 -9.99
N HIS A 270 12.75 -2.87 -10.23
CA HIS A 270 11.87 -4.03 -10.43
C HIS A 270 11.05 -4.44 -9.20
N ARG A 271 11.38 -3.94 -7.99
CA ARG A 271 10.64 -4.26 -6.75
C ARG A 271 9.35 -3.46 -6.57
N PHE A 272 9.20 -2.39 -7.33
CA PHE A 272 8.01 -1.58 -7.35
C PHE A 272 7.09 -2.13 -8.43
N ARG A 273 5.84 -2.43 -8.10
CA ARG A 273 4.84 -2.97 -9.03
C ARG A 273 4.26 -1.88 -9.92
N ASP A 274 3.67 -2.29 -11.03
CA ASP A 274 2.95 -1.36 -11.89
C ASP A 274 1.54 -1.10 -11.38
N ASN A 275 1.16 0.18 -11.34
CA ASN A 275 -0.21 0.57 -11.10
C ASN A 275 -0.91 0.78 -12.45
N VAL A 276 -1.77 -0.16 -12.81
CA VAL A 276 -2.47 -0.17 -14.10
C VAL A 276 -3.75 0.67 -14.10
N SER A 277 -4.16 1.16 -12.92
CA SER A 277 -5.37 1.99 -12.78
C SER A 277 -5.00 3.47 -12.77
N ARG A 278 -5.34 4.17 -13.85
CA ARG A 278 -5.23 5.63 -13.91
C ARG A 278 -6.27 6.27 -12.99
N ARG A 279 -5.81 7.05 -12.02
CA ARG A 279 -6.67 7.78 -11.09
C ARG A 279 -7.08 9.11 -11.69
N SER A 280 -8.34 9.50 -11.52
CA SER A 280 -8.78 10.88 -11.76
C SER A 280 -8.57 11.73 -10.52
N ARG A 281 -8.42 13.04 -10.68
CA ARG A 281 -8.34 14.01 -9.57
C ARG A 281 -9.51 13.86 -8.58
N SER A 282 -10.73 13.73 -9.10
CA SER A 282 -11.95 13.59 -8.29
C SER A 282 -11.94 12.33 -7.40
N SER A 283 -11.22 11.28 -7.82
CA SER A 283 -11.09 10.03 -7.06
C SER A 283 -10.40 10.20 -5.71
N TYR A 284 -9.56 11.23 -5.54
CA TYR A 284 -8.84 11.51 -4.29
C TYR A 284 -9.73 12.07 -3.18
N ILE A 285 -10.86 12.66 -3.55
CA ILE A 285 -11.91 13.07 -2.60
C ILE A 285 -12.92 11.95 -2.40
N SER A 286 -13.48 11.42 -3.49
CA SER A 286 -14.62 10.51 -3.42
C SER A 286 -14.28 9.18 -2.75
N GLN A 287 -13.03 8.73 -2.87
CA GLN A 287 -12.54 7.50 -2.25
C GLN A 287 -11.84 7.72 -0.90
N SER A 288 -11.84 8.94 -0.37
CA SER A 288 -11.28 9.22 0.96
C SER A 288 -12.17 8.55 2.02
N SER A 289 -11.64 7.52 2.70
CA SER A 289 -12.37 6.81 3.78
C SER A 289 -12.74 7.72 4.94
N THR A 290 -11.94 8.75 5.19
CA THR A 290 -12.21 9.78 6.20
C THR A 290 -13.16 10.85 5.71
N HIS A 291 -13.36 10.95 4.39
CA HIS A 291 -14.11 12.02 3.75
C HIS A 291 -13.64 13.46 4.04
N THR A 292 -12.56 13.66 4.80
CA THR A 292 -12.05 14.98 5.20
C THR A 292 -11.10 15.63 4.20
N LYS A 293 -10.82 14.99 3.06
CA LYS A 293 -9.83 15.45 2.09
C LYS A 293 -10.46 16.32 1.00
N THR A 294 -9.72 17.32 0.52
CA THR A 294 -10.09 18.17 -0.62
C THR A 294 -8.86 18.50 -1.48
N HIS A 295 -8.99 19.24 -2.58
CA HIS A 295 -7.86 19.67 -3.41
C HIS A 295 -8.01 21.13 -3.84
N SER A 296 -6.89 21.81 -4.01
CA SER A 296 -6.77 23.11 -4.71
C SER A 296 -6.18 22.95 -6.12
N LEU A 297 -5.98 21.71 -6.58
CA LEU A 297 -5.39 21.41 -7.88
C LEU A 297 -6.41 21.54 -9.03
N THR A 298 -6.02 22.22 -10.11
CA THR A 298 -6.71 22.13 -11.41
C THR A 298 -6.52 20.74 -12.03
N ASN A 299 -7.26 20.42 -13.09
CA ASN A 299 -7.06 19.15 -13.80
C ASN A 299 -5.68 19.11 -14.48
N GLU A 300 -5.21 20.24 -14.98
CA GLU A 300 -3.95 20.46 -15.68
C GLU A 300 -2.80 20.25 -14.70
N GLN A 301 -2.84 20.93 -13.54
CA GLN A 301 -1.85 20.75 -12.46
C GLN A 301 -1.83 19.30 -11.98
N PHE A 302 -3.00 18.68 -11.77
CA PHE A 302 -3.07 17.27 -11.39
C PHE A 302 -2.39 16.37 -12.43
N ASN A 303 -2.72 16.57 -13.72
CA ASN A 303 -2.18 15.76 -14.81
C ASN A 303 -0.67 15.93 -14.95
N ALA A 304 -0.16 17.16 -14.81
CA ALA A 304 1.26 17.48 -14.82
C ALA A 304 2.00 16.76 -13.68
N ILE A 305 1.48 16.82 -12.45
CA ILE A 305 2.12 16.14 -11.32
C ILE A 305 2.15 14.62 -11.54
N VAL A 306 1.03 13.99 -11.93
CA VAL A 306 1.01 12.51 -12.08
C VAL A 306 1.74 12.00 -13.33
N SER A 307 2.19 12.88 -14.24
CA SER A 307 3.08 12.53 -15.34
C SER A 307 4.57 12.55 -14.97
N GLU A 308 4.93 13.08 -13.80
CA GLU A 308 6.31 13.04 -13.32
C GLU A 308 6.72 11.63 -12.86
N PRO A 309 8.02 11.32 -12.85
CA PRO A 309 8.55 10.14 -12.18
C PRO A 309 8.14 10.10 -10.70
N CYS A 310 7.97 8.90 -10.14
CA CYS A 310 7.64 8.77 -8.73
C CYS A 310 8.75 9.42 -7.89
N PHE A 311 8.38 10.39 -7.04
CA PHE A 311 9.31 11.14 -6.21
C PHE A 311 10.25 10.24 -5.41
N TYR A 312 9.74 9.14 -4.86
CA TYR A 312 10.49 8.24 -3.97
C TYR A 312 11.39 7.22 -4.66
N CYS A 313 10.93 6.62 -5.76
CA CYS A 313 11.64 5.52 -6.42
C CYS A 313 12.02 5.82 -7.88
N GLY A 314 11.73 7.00 -8.39
CA GLY A 314 11.99 7.39 -9.77
C GLY A 314 11.21 6.60 -10.82
N LYS A 315 10.21 5.79 -10.46
CA LYS A 315 9.44 5.03 -11.46
C LYS A 315 8.64 5.97 -12.36
N GLU A 316 8.91 5.88 -13.66
CA GLU A 316 8.23 6.67 -14.69
C GLU A 316 6.81 6.14 -14.99
N PRO A 317 5.86 7.05 -15.25
CA PRO A 317 4.59 6.67 -15.85
C PRO A 317 4.82 6.17 -17.28
N ARG A 318 4.01 5.19 -17.66
CA ARG A 318 4.15 4.48 -18.94
C ARG A 318 2.78 4.18 -19.52
N LYS A 319 2.58 4.46 -20.80
CA LYS A 319 1.34 4.11 -21.49
C LYS A 319 1.23 2.58 -21.63
N PRO A 320 0.02 2.00 -21.65
CA PRO A 320 -0.16 0.60 -22.01
C PRO A 320 0.39 0.32 -23.42
N LYS A 321 0.80 -0.92 -23.65
CA LYS A 321 1.35 -1.43 -24.91
C LYS A 321 2.70 -0.85 -25.33
N THR A 322 3.37 -0.06 -24.48
CA THR A 322 4.69 0.52 -24.80
C THR A 322 5.80 -0.53 -24.83
N ARG A 323 5.79 -1.51 -23.91
CA ARG A 323 6.81 -2.59 -23.85
C ARG A 323 6.36 -3.91 -24.50
N GLY A 324 5.35 -3.86 -25.37
CA GLY A 324 4.75 -5.03 -26.01
C GLY A 324 3.26 -5.18 -25.72
N PRO A 325 2.58 -6.14 -26.38
CA PRO A 325 1.11 -6.23 -26.39
C PRO A 325 0.48 -6.47 -25.01
N ASP A 326 1.19 -7.16 -24.11
CA ASP A 326 0.72 -7.46 -22.75
C ASP A 326 1.03 -6.35 -21.72
N ASP A 327 1.75 -5.30 -22.10
CA ASP A 327 2.09 -4.20 -21.19
C ASP A 327 0.84 -3.40 -20.81
N ARG A 328 0.49 -3.44 -19.53
CA ARG A 328 -0.66 -2.71 -18.99
C ARG A 328 -0.32 -1.27 -18.60
N GLY A 329 0.92 -0.84 -18.78
CA GLY A 329 1.41 0.48 -18.44
C GLY A 329 1.61 0.71 -16.94
N HIS A 330 1.98 1.93 -16.60
CA HIS A 330 2.17 2.41 -15.24
C HIS A 330 1.58 3.81 -15.09
N PHE A 331 0.77 4.03 -14.05
CA PHE A 331 0.25 5.34 -13.70
C PHE A 331 0.63 5.70 -12.27
N ASN A 332 1.35 6.82 -12.13
CA ASN A 332 1.56 7.45 -10.84
C ASN A 332 0.26 8.09 -10.34
N GLY A 333 0.19 8.26 -9.03
CA GLY A 333 -0.84 9.02 -8.35
C GLY A 333 -0.23 10.21 -7.60
N LEU A 334 -1.00 10.77 -6.68
CA LEU A 334 -0.55 11.79 -5.74
C LEU A 334 -0.21 11.14 -4.41
N ASP A 335 0.90 11.58 -3.84
CA ASP A 335 1.20 11.46 -2.42
C ASP A 335 1.32 12.85 -1.79
N ARG A 336 0.98 12.94 -0.51
CA ARG A 336 1.11 14.18 0.27
C ARG A 336 2.38 14.08 1.11
N LEU A 337 3.25 15.07 1.00
CA LEU A 337 4.52 15.11 1.73
C LEU A 337 4.26 15.07 3.25
N ASP A 338 3.28 15.85 3.70
CA ASP A 338 2.67 15.71 5.02
C ASP A 338 1.25 15.12 4.92
N SER A 339 1.04 13.99 5.57
CA SER A 339 -0.25 13.30 5.57
C SER A 339 -1.31 13.92 6.47
N GLU A 340 -0.92 14.81 7.38
CA GLU A 340 -1.86 15.57 8.21
C GLU A 340 -2.55 16.69 7.44
N ILE A 341 -1.85 17.30 6.46
CA ILE A 341 -2.45 18.24 5.50
C ILE A 341 -3.54 17.53 4.69
N ARG A 342 -4.79 17.99 4.81
CA ARG A 342 -5.96 17.35 4.16
C ARG A 342 -6.27 17.89 2.77
N VAL A 343 -5.59 18.96 2.36
CA VAL A 343 -5.70 19.59 1.04
C VAL A 343 -4.59 19.03 0.14
N TYR A 344 -4.96 18.52 -1.03
CA TYR A 344 -3.98 18.28 -2.09
C TYR A 344 -3.71 19.61 -2.79
N ALA A 345 -2.53 20.17 -2.59
CA ALA A 345 -2.04 21.40 -3.21
C ALA A 345 -0.75 21.12 -3.99
N LYS A 346 -0.43 21.96 -4.97
CA LYS A 346 0.71 21.74 -5.90
C LYS A 346 2.05 21.68 -5.14
N GLU A 347 2.17 22.47 -4.08
CA GLU A 347 3.39 22.65 -3.30
C GLU A 347 3.60 21.52 -2.28
N THR A 348 2.51 20.84 -1.88
CA THR A 348 2.53 19.83 -0.81
C THR A 348 2.27 18.41 -1.31
N THR A 349 2.23 18.23 -2.63
CA THR A 349 1.96 16.93 -3.27
C THR A 349 2.96 16.60 -4.36
N VAL A 350 3.23 15.30 -4.53
CA VAL A 350 4.22 14.80 -5.49
C VAL A 350 3.68 13.57 -6.24
N ALA A 351 4.25 13.29 -7.41
CA ALA A 351 4.03 12.03 -8.11
C ALA A 351 4.48 10.85 -7.25
N CYS A 352 3.62 9.83 -7.14
CA CYS A 352 3.95 8.65 -6.36
C CYS A 352 3.34 7.38 -6.92
N CYS A 353 4.16 6.34 -7.06
CA CYS A 353 3.67 5.01 -7.41
C CYS A 353 2.92 4.39 -6.21
N GLY A 354 2.03 3.44 -6.49
CA GLY A 354 1.19 2.83 -5.44
C GLY A 354 2.00 2.14 -4.32
N ASP A 355 3.16 1.55 -4.66
CA ASP A 355 3.99 0.85 -3.69
C ASP A 355 4.69 1.80 -2.71
N CYS A 356 5.24 2.92 -3.19
CA CYS A 356 5.85 3.94 -2.33
C CYS A 356 4.78 4.63 -1.46
N ASN A 357 3.60 4.93 -2.02
CA ASN A 357 2.50 5.54 -1.26
C ASN A 357 2.04 4.61 -0.12
N ILE A 358 1.95 3.30 -0.36
CA ILE A 358 1.65 2.32 0.69
C ILE A 358 2.76 2.25 1.74
N MET A 359 4.03 2.30 1.34
CA MET A 359 5.16 2.26 2.28
C MET A 359 5.24 3.50 3.16
N LYS A 360 5.09 4.70 2.58
CA LYS A 360 5.04 5.97 3.33
C LYS A 360 3.82 6.04 4.21
N TYR A 361 2.68 5.56 3.72
CA TYR A 361 1.42 5.50 4.45
C TYR A 361 0.98 6.86 5.03
N ARG A 362 1.21 7.09 6.33
CA ARG A 362 0.87 8.32 7.04
C ARG A 362 2.09 9.06 7.57
N TRP A 363 3.28 8.49 7.41
CA TRP A 363 4.51 9.03 7.97
C TRP A 363 4.87 10.34 7.27
N GLU A 364 5.52 11.22 8.01
CA GLU A 364 6.09 12.45 7.48
C GLU A 364 7.25 12.11 6.52
N LEU A 365 7.57 13.04 5.61
CA LEU A 365 8.54 12.80 4.54
C LEU A 365 9.91 12.39 5.09
N ASN A 366 10.47 13.21 5.98
CA ASN A 366 11.82 12.99 6.50
C ASN A 366 11.87 11.74 7.38
N GLU A 367 10.83 11.50 8.20
CA GLU A 367 10.70 10.26 8.96
C GLU A 367 10.74 9.03 8.04
N PHE A 368 10.01 9.07 6.92
CA PHE A 368 9.99 7.97 5.94
C PHE A 368 11.35 7.73 5.26
N LEU A 369 11.98 8.80 4.76
CA LEU A 369 13.26 8.70 4.06
C LEU A 369 14.38 8.23 4.98
N GLU A 370 14.49 8.79 6.19
CA GLU A 370 15.50 8.38 7.16
C GLU A 370 15.26 6.94 7.64
N HIS A 371 14.00 6.50 7.76
CA HIS A 371 13.72 5.10 8.08
C HIS A 371 14.16 4.14 6.96
N CYS A 372 13.95 4.50 5.69
CA CYS A 372 14.48 3.74 4.56
C CYS A 372 16.01 3.64 4.63
N ARG A 373 16.70 4.75 4.90
CA ARG A 373 18.16 4.79 5.08
C ARG A 373 18.61 3.92 6.25
N ARG A 374 17.92 3.96 7.39
CA ARG A 374 18.22 3.12 8.56
C ARG A 374 18.08 1.63 8.27
N VAL A 375 17.02 1.22 7.57
CA VAL A 375 16.85 -0.16 7.10
C VAL A 375 17.99 -0.55 6.15
N ALA A 376 18.33 0.33 5.20
CA ALA A 376 19.39 0.07 4.23
C ALA A 376 20.76 -0.12 4.89
N ARG A 377 21.12 0.72 5.87
CA ARG A 377 22.35 0.62 6.67
C ARG A 377 22.38 -0.62 7.55
N HIS A 378 21.27 -0.94 8.23
CA HIS A 378 21.19 -2.11 9.10
C HIS A 378 21.45 -3.42 8.34
N HIS A 379 21.04 -3.48 7.08
CA HIS A 379 21.26 -4.64 6.21
C HIS A 379 22.50 -4.49 5.32
N LYS A 380 23.37 -3.48 5.52
CA LYS A 380 24.56 -3.28 4.69
C LYS A 380 25.55 -4.43 4.91
N GLY A 381 25.98 -5.10 3.82
CA GLY A 381 26.91 -6.24 3.88
C GLY A 381 26.24 -7.62 3.94
N GLU A 382 24.94 -7.70 4.21
CA GLU A 382 24.19 -8.96 4.15
C GLU A 382 23.49 -9.10 2.78
N ALA A 383 23.88 -10.12 2.01
CA ALA A 383 23.21 -10.48 0.76
C ALA A 383 21.78 -10.98 1.01
N ARG A 384 21.49 -11.52 2.20
CA ARG A 384 20.18 -12.01 2.65
C ARG A 384 20.07 -11.90 4.17
N TRP A 385 18.98 -11.34 4.68
CA TRP A 385 18.63 -11.48 6.10
C TRP A 385 18.51 -12.97 6.46
N VAL A 386 19.29 -13.41 7.44
CA VAL A 386 19.23 -14.77 7.99
C VAL A 386 18.32 -14.76 9.21
N HIS A 387 17.34 -15.65 9.24
CA HIS A 387 16.44 -15.75 10.39
C HIS A 387 17.24 -16.22 11.61
N PRO A 388 17.10 -15.61 12.79
CA PRO A 388 17.79 -16.09 13.99
C PRO A 388 17.54 -17.59 14.26
N ALA A 389 16.27 -18.03 14.13
CA ALA A 389 15.90 -19.45 14.19
C ALA A 389 16.46 -20.37 13.08
N THR A 390 16.98 -19.85 11.96
CA THR A 390 17.63 -20.69 10.94
C THR A 390 19.07 -21.08 11.29
N GLN A 391 19.69 -20.46 12.30
CA GLN A 391 21.01 -20.88 12.78
C GLN A 391 20.97 -22.26 13.49
N ASN A 392 19.80 -22.71 13.97
CA ASN A 392 19.65 -23.96 14.71
C ASN A 392 18.79 -25.04 13.99
N TRP A 393 18.38 -24.83 12.74
CA TRP A 393 17.49 -25.76 12.01
C TRP A 393 18.22 -26.96 11.40
N GLY A 394 19.17 -27.53 12.15
CA GLY A 394 19.97 -28.70 11.77
C GLY A 394 20.62 -29.46 12.93
N GLN A 395 20.46 -29.01 14.18
CA GLN A 395 20.91 -29.77 15.34
C GLN A 395 19.71 -30.41 16.02
N THR A 396 19.56 -31.72 15.85
CA THR A 396 18.64 -32.51 16.67
C THR A 396 19.08 -32.43 18.15
N PRO A 397 18.16 -32.47 19.13
CA PRO A 397 18.50 -32.36 20.55
C PRO A 397 19.34 -33.52 21.14
N HIS A 398 19.93 -34.39 20.33
CA HIS A 398 20.60 -35.62 20.79
C HIS A 398 22.13 -35.57 20.87
N GLN A 399 22.76 -34.40 20.73
CA GLN A 399 24.23 -34.29 20.83
C GLN A 399 24.72 -33.29 21.89
N LEU A 400 23.93 -33.04 22.94
CA LEU A 400 24.38 -32.37 24.16
C LEU A 400 24.38 -33.36 25.35
N THR A 401 25.00 -34.52 25.17
CA THR A 401 25.45 -35.36 26.29
C THR A 401 26.86 -35.87 25.99
N GLY A 402 27.83 -34.96 26.07
CA GLY A 402 29.25 -35.27 26.13
C GLY A 402 29.81 -34.73 27.44
N VAL A 403 29.29 -35.18 28.58
CA VAL A 403 29.97 -35.01 29.86
C VAL A 403 31.18 -35.95 29.82
N SER A 404 32.35 -35.42 29.48
CA SER A 404 33.62 -36.11 29.72
C SER A 404 33.80 -36.21 31.23
N ARG A 405 33.49 -37.39 31.78
CA ARG A 405 34.01 -37.79 33.09
C ARG A 405 35.52 -37.94 32.95
N GLY A 406 36.26 -36.95 33.44
CA GLY A 406 37.68 -37.10 33.72
C GLY A 406 37.85 -38.13 34.82
N GLY A 407 38.43 -39.28 34.47
CA GLY A 407 39.03 -40.19 35.44
C GLY A 407 40.45 -39.72 35.73
N SER A 408 40.75 -39.46 36.99
CA SER A 408 42.12 -39.51 37.52
C SER A 408 42.12 -40.59 38.60
N ALA A 409 42.81 -41.68 38.30
CA ALA A 409 43.13 -42.74 39.24
C ALA A 409 44.07 -42.20 40.33
N GLY A 410 43.79 -42.60 41.56
CA GLY A 410 44.72 -42.80 42.66
C GLY A 410 44.50 -44.22 43.17
#